data_AF-A0AAU9LVI1-F1
#
_entry.id   AF-A0AAU9LVI1-F1
#
_cell.length_a   1.000
_cell.length_b   1.000
_cell.length_c   1.000
_cell.angle_alpha   90.00
_cell.angle_beta   90.00
_cell.angle_gamma   90.00
#
_symmetry.space_group_name_H-M   'P 1'
#
loop_
_entity.id
_entity.type
_entity.pdbx_description
1 polymer ?
#
loop_
_entity_poly.entity_id
_entity_poly.type
_entity_poly.pdbx_seq_one_letter_code
_entity_poly.pdbx_strand_id
1 'polypeptide(L)'
;MHVELYSKEAKLMRVVWEVPDIEPDRGLYLMRLMECYKGDLEGKWETRLKGIKHSDVAVLSRLRYKYMYRLMTSDHNLQKDMLLEEADKFSKLYILQKCILFDDAKELEKNKRKKFNKKERKGKKWPKKGIVAEEC
;
A
#
# COMPACT_ATOMS: atom_id res chain seq x y z
N MET A 1 -34.85 7.93 -3.29
CA MET A 1 -34.05 8.03 -2.05
C MET A 1 -32.66 8.68 -2.26
N HIS A 2 -32.44 9.51 -3.30
CA HIS A 2 -31.12 10.10 -3.60
C HIS A 2 -31.07 11.64 -3.56
N VAL A 3 -32.19 12.33 -3.34
CA VAL A 3 -32.26 13.80 -3.45
C VAL A 3 -31.74 14.51 -2.19
N GLU A 4 -31.79 13.87 -1.02
CA GLU A 4 -31.43 14.49 0.26
C GLU A 4 -29.91 14.60 0.52
N LEU A 5 -29.07 13.88 -0.22
CA LEU A 5 -27.62 13.92 -0.04
C LEU A 5 -26.96 15.13 -0.72
N TYR A 6 -27.57 15.69 -1.76
CA TYR A 6 -27.02 16.84 -2.50
C TYR A 6 -27.24 18.19 -1.79
N SER A 7 -28.00 18.22 -0.70
CA SER A 7 -28.39 19.45 0.01
C SER A 7 -27.57 19.73 1.28
N LYS A 8 -26.67 18.84 1.69
CA LYS A 8 -25.91 18.99 2.95
C LYS A 8 -24.46 19.34 2.65
N GLU A 9 -23.96 20.41 3.27
CA GLU A 9 -22.53 20.73 3.26
C GLU A 9 -21.74 19.57 3.85
N ALA A 10 -20.80 19.03 3.08
CA ALA A 10 -19.90 18.00 3.55
C ALA A 10 -18.90 18.61 4.53
N LYS A 11 -19.01 18.25 5.81
CA LYS A 11 -18.01 18.65 6.81
C LYS A 11 -16.75 17.81 6.64
N LEU A 12 -15.66 18.45 6.19
CA LEU A 12 -14.34 17.84 6.16
C LEU A 12 -13.82 17.68 7.60
N MET A 13 -13.65 16.44 8.04
CA MET A 13 -13.02 16.13 9.32
C MET A 13 -11.50 16.03 9.17
N ARG A 14 -10.74 16.70 10.04
CA ARG A 14 -9.28 16.55 10.08
C ARG A 14 -8.92 15.46 11.07
N VAL A 15 -8.43 14.36 10.51
CA VAL A 15 -7.77 13.32 11.30
C VAL A 15 -6.30 13.70 11.44
N VAL A 16 -5.88 14.05 12.66
CA VAL A 16 -4.47 14.31 12.97
C VAL A 16 -3.76 12.96 13.12
N TRP A 17 -2.73 12.76 12.32
CA TRP A 17 -1.87 11.57 12.38
C TRP A 17 -0.62 11.91 13.20
N GLU A 18 -0.34 11.15 14.24
CA GLU A 18 0.87 11.34 15.06
C GLU A 18 2.14 10.76 14.43
N VAL A 19 2.02 9.97 13.34
CA VAL A 19 3.15 9.24 12.74
C VAL A 19 3.55 9.89 11.41
N PRO A 20 4.75 10.52 11.31
CA PRO A 20 5.08 11.37 10.17
C PRO A 20 5.38 10.65 8.85
N ASP A 21 5.56 9.32 8.85
CA ASP A 21 6.13 8.64 7.67
C ASP A 21 5.69 7.17 7.52
N ILE A 22 4.44 6.94 7.10
CA ILE A 22 3.87 5.59 6.90
C ILE A 22 3.52 5.36 5.41
N GLU A 23 4.43 5.70 4.50
CA GLU A 23 4.16 5.68 3.05
C GLU A 23 3.56 4.38 2.47
N PRO A 24 3.78 3.14 2.99
CA PRO A 24 3.04 1.98 2.49
C PRO A 24 1.70 1.69 3.21
N ASP A 25 1.50 2.12 4.45
CA ASP A 25 0.35 1.67 5.26
C ASP A 25 -0.69 2.75 5.58
N ARG A 26 -0.61 3.96 5.01
CA ARG A 26 -1.61 5.03 5.25
C ARG A 26 -3.06 4.51 5.12
N GLY A 27 -3.33 3.73 4.07
CA GLY A 27 -4.65 3.10 3.86
C GLY A 27 -5.03 2.09 4.95
N LEU A 28 -4.07 1.35 5.48
CA LEU A 28 -4.27 0.40 6.58
C LEU A 28 -4.72 1.10 7.87
N TYR A 29 -4.04 2.19 8.19
CA TYR A 29 -4.35 3.02 9.35
C TYR A 29 -5.73 3.66 9.20
N LEU A 30 -6.07 4.16 8.01
CA LEU A 30 -7.41 4.67 7.71
C LEU A 30 -8.50 3.60 7.88
N MET A 31 -8.31 2.41 7.29
CA MET A 31 -9.26 1.30 7.45
C MET A 31 -9.43 0.90 8.92
N ARG A 32 -8.34 0.90 9.70
CA ARG A 32 -8.39 0.61 11.14
C ARG A 32 -9.11 1.69 11.94
N LEU A 33 -8.89 2.95 11.60
CA LEU A 33 -9.59 4.08 12.20
C LEU A 33 -11.09 3.97 12.00
N MET A 34 -11.53 3.73 10.76
CA MET A 34 -12.94 3.58 10.41
C MET A 34 -13.58 2.35 11.08
N GLU A 35 -12.83 1.25 11.26
CA GLU A 35 -13.32 0.07 11.99
C GLU A 35 -13.54 0.33 13.49
N CYS A 36 -12.74 1.23 14.09
CA CYS A 36 -12.84 1.57 15.51
C CYS A 36 -13.73 2.78 15.79
N TYR A 37 -14.23 3.46 14.76
CA TYR A 37 -15.07 4.64 14.89
C TYR A 37 -16.45 4.29 15.45
N LYS A 38 -16.85 4.94 16.55
CA LYS A 38 -18.13 4.71 17.24
C LYS A 38 -19.08 5.90 17.22
N GLY A 39 -18.85 6.87 16.33
CA GLY A 39 -19.58 8.14 16.35
C GLY A 39 -18.95 9.19 17.28
N ASP A 40 -17.73 8.95 17.76
CA ASP A 40 -17.02 9.89 18.63
C ASP A 40 -16.75 11.23 17.94
N LEU A 41 -16.68 12.30 18.74
CA LEU A 41 -16.34 13.63 18.27
C LEU A 41 -14.91 13.68 17.71
N GLU A 42 -14.67 14.64 16.82
CA GLU A 42 -13.35 14.93 16.25
C GLU A 42 -12.28 15.04 17.36
N GLY A 43 -11.10 14.45 17.13
CA GLY A 43 -9.98 14.49 18.09
C GLY A 43 -9.99 13.41 19.17
N LYS A 44 -11.07 12.62 19.33
CA LYS A 44 -11.12 11.46 20.26
C LYS A 44 -10.82 10.12 19.59
N TRP A 45 -10.32 10.15 18.36
CA TRP A 45 -10.22 8.97 17.52
C TRP A 45 -8.86 8.30 17.69
N GLU A 46 -8.82 7.25 18.50
CA GLU A 46 -7.59 6.49 18.72
C GLU A 46 -7.55 5.22 17.85
N THR A 47 -6.56 5.11 16.97
CA THR A 47 -6.30 3.88 16.19
C THR A 47 -5.70 2.75 17.03
N ARG A 48 -5.27 3.07 18.27
CA ARG A 48 -4.45 2.23 19.16
C ARG A 48 -3.12 1.76 18.55
N LEU A 49 -2.72 2.32 17.41
CA LEU A 49 -1.43 2.06 16.76
C LEU A 49 -0.50 3.22 17.10
N LYS A 50 0.52 2.98 17.93
CA LYS A 50 1.43 4.04 18.40
C LYS A 50 2.64 4.26 17.48
N GLY A 51 2.68 3.58 16.33
CA GLY A 51 3.58 3.85 15.20
C GLY A 51 5.08 3.69 15.45
N ILE A 52 5.51 3.23 16.63
CA ILE A 52 6.92 3.38 17.09
C ILE A 52 7.49 2.07 17.67
N LYS A 53 6.67 1.04 17.96
CA LYS A 53 7.16 -0.18 18.63
C LYS A 53 7.27 -1.39 17.69
N HIS A 54 8.25 -2.27 17.93
CA HIS A 54 8.35 -3.58 17.26
C HIS A 54 7.04 -4.40 17.33
N SER A 55 6.23 -4.22 18.39
CA SER A 55 4.89 -4.80 18.52
C SER A 55 3.94 -4.38 17.39
N ASP A 56 4.11 -3.19 16.85
CA ASP A 56 3.24 -2.65 15.81
C ASP A 56 3.50 -3.34 14.47
N VAL A 57 4.72 -3.83 14.19
CA VAL A 57 5.03 -4.52 12.92
C VAL A 57 4.22 -5.82 12.75
N ALA A 58 4.11 -6.62 13.81
CA ALA A 58 3.33 -7.85 13.79
C ALA A 58 1.83 -7.56 13.66
N VAL A 59 1.35 -6.51 14.35
CA VAL A 59 -0.04 -6.06 14.27
C VAL A 59 -0.36 -5.54 12.86
N LEU A 60 0.50 -4.70 12.29
CA LEU A 60 0.38 -4.19 10.92
C LEU A 60 0.36 -5.34 9.91
N SER A 61 1.24 -6.33 10.05
CA SER A 61 1.23 -7.52 9.19
C SER A 61 -0.09 -8.27 9.26
N ARG A 62 -0.65 -8.50 10.46
CA ARG A 62 -1.96 -9.13 10.64
C ARG A 62 -3.08 -8.30 10.03
N LEU A 63 -3.05 -6.98 10.21
CA LEU A 63 -4.03 -6.06 9.63
C LEU A 63 -3.96 -6.05 8.10
N ARG A 64 -2.75 -6.11 7.51
CA ARG A 64 -2.58 -6.23 6.05
C ARG A 64 -3.27 -7.48 5.54
N TYR A 65 -3.02 -8.65 6.15
CA TYR A 65 -3.70 -9.88 5.74
C TYR A 65 -5.23 -9.79 5.93
N LYS A 66 -5.69 -9.28 7.07
CA LYS A 66 -7.13 -9.14 7.37
C LYS A 66 -7.83 -8.29 6.32
N TYR A 67 -7.31 -7.10 6.02
CA TYR A 67 -7.95 -6.18 5.09
C TYR A 67 -7.77 -6.61 3.64
N MET A 68 -6.61 -7.15 3.27
CA MET A 68 -6.40 -7.75 1.95
C MET A 68 -7.40 -8.87 1.67
N TYR A 69 -7.57 -9.80 2.61
CA TYR A 69 -8.56 -10.86 2.49
C TYR A 69 -9.97 -10.30 2.32
N ARG A 70 -10.39 -9.34 3.17
CA ARG A 70 -11.71 -8.71 3.05
C ARG A 70 -11.92 -8.02 1.71
N LEU A 71 -10.92 -7.31 1.19
CA LEU A 71 -11.00 -6.64 -0.11
C LEU A 71 -11.09 -7.65 -1.25
N MET A 72 -10.24 -8.68 -1.24
CA MET A 72 -10.20 -9.71 -2.30
C MET A 72 -11.49 -10.52 -2.36
N THR A 73 -12.10 -10.80 -1.21
CA THR A 73 -13.31 -11.63 -1.08
C THR A 73 -14.63 -10.85 -1.01
N SER A 74 -14.57 -9.52 -1.03
CA SER A 74 -15.75 -8.66 -1.03
C SER A 74 -16.61 -8.89 -2.26
N ASP A 75 -17.92 -8.88 -2.11
CA ASP A 75 -18.87 -8.96 -3.24
C ASP A 75 -18.78 -7.75 -4.19
N HIS A 76 -18.15 -6.66 -3.72
CA HIS A 76 -17.87 -5.48 -4.54
C HIS A 76 -16.64 -5.66 -5.44
N ASN A 77 -15.83 -6.70 -5.23
CA ASN A 77 -14.68 -6.97 -6.05
C ASN A 77 -15.09 -7.77 -7.29
N LEU A 78 -15.08 -7.12 -8.45
CA LEU A 78 -15.42 -7.74 -9.75
C LEU A 78 -14.51 -8.92 -10.12
N GLN A 79 -13.31 -9.00 -9.53
CA GLN A 79 -12.35 -10.07 -9.77
C GLN A 79 -12.34 -11.14 -8.67
N LYS A 80 -13.32 -11.12 -7.75
CA LYS A 80 -13.39 -12.05 -6.60
C LYS A 80 -13.26 -13.51 -7.03
N ASP A 81 -14.05 -13.94 -8.02
CA ASP A 81 -14.10 -15.36 -8.42
C ASP A 81 -12.77 -15.82 -9.02
N MET A 82 -12.17 -14.99 -9.87
CA MET A 82 -10.84 -15.25 -10.44
C MET A 82 -9.78 -15.42 -9.34
N LEU A 83 -9.78 -14.53 -8.33
CA LEU A 83 -8.83 -14.59 -7.22
C LEU A 83 -9.06 -15.83 -6.34
N LEU A 84 -10.31 -16.24 -6.11
CA LEU A 84 -10.63 -17.45 -5.35
C LEU A 84 -10.20 -18.70 -6.11
N GLU A 85 -10.40 -18.75 -7.43
CA GLU A 85 -9.95 -19.86 -8.27
C GLU A 85 -8.42 -19.96 -8.29
N GLU A 86 -7.71 -18.82 -8.41
CA GLU A 86 -6.25 -18.80 -8.37
C GLU A 86 -5.71 -19.20 -6.99
N ALA A 87 -6.35 -18.77 -5.91
CA ALA A 87 -6.00 -19.18 -4.55
C ALA A 87 -6.20 -20.69 -4.34
N ASP A 88 -7.28 -21.26 -4.86
CA ASP A 88 -7.53 -22.70 -4.82
C ASP A 88 -6.47 -23.48 -5.61
N LYS A 89 -6.15 -23.05 -6.83
CA LYS A 89 -5.05 -23.64 -7.63
C LYS A 89 -3.73 -23.56 -6.89
N PHE A 90 -3.40 -22.40 -6.32
CA PHE A 90 -2.17 -22.21 -5.54
C PHE A 90 -2.15 -23.13 -4.32
N SER A 91 -3.27 -23.31 -3.62
CA SER A 91 -3.34 -24.17 -2.43
C SER A 91 -2.98 -25.63 -2.74
N LYS A 92 -3.36 -26.10 -3.93
CA LYS A 92 -3.13 -27.47 -4.44
C LYS A 92 -1.69 -27.71 -4.93
N LEU A 93 -0.88 -26.67 -5.12
CA LEU A 93 0.52 -26.82 -5.53
C LEU A 93 1.37 -27.49 -4.44
N TYR A 94 2.34 -28.30 -4.88
CA TYR A 94 3.33 -28.89 -3.98
C TYR A 94 4.25 -27.81 -3.39
N ILE A 95 4.85 -28.09 -2.23
CA ILE A 95 5.70 -27.14 -1.51
C ILE A 95 6.83 -26.62 -2.40
N LEU A 96 7.51 -27.48 -3.18
CA LEU A 96 8.58 -27.04 -4.07
C LEU A 96 8.08 -26.10 -5.17
N GLN A 97 6.89 -26.34 -5.72
CA GLN A 97 6.31 -25.46 -6.75
C GLN A 97 5.97 -24.08 -6.16
N LYS A 98 5.44 -24.04 -4.93
CA LYS A 98 5.22 -22.79 -4.20
C LYS A 98 6.53 -22.04 -3.97
N CYS A 99 7.60 -22.73 -3.56
CA CYS A 99 8.91 -22.12 -3.36
C CYS A 99 9.47 -21.50 -4.65
N ILE A 100 9.39 -22.21 -5.78
CA ILE A 100 9.83 -21.69 -7.08
C ILE A 100 9.09 -20.40 -7.43
N LEU A 101 7.75 -20.37 -7.29
CA LEU A 101 6.96 -19.17 -7.54
C LEU A 101 7.38 -17.99 -6.65
N PHE A 102 7.67 -18.23 -5.37
CA PHE A 102 8.14 -17.19 -4.46
C PHE A 102 9.53 -16.66 -4.84
N ASP A 103 10.43 -17.53 -5.27
CA ASP A 103 11.78 -17.12 -5.68
C ASP A 103 11.76 -16.36 -7.01
N ASP A 104 10.93 -16.79 -7.97
CA ASP A 104 10.68 -16.06 -9.22
C ASP A 104 10.11 -14.66 -8.94
N ALA A 105 9.18 -14.54 -8.00
CA ALA A 105 8.62 -13.26 -7.59
C ALA A 105 9.68 -12.32 -6.99
N LYS A 106 10.57 -12.84 -6.14
CA LYS A 106 11.69 -12.07 -5.57
C LYS A 106 12.65 -11.59 -6.64
N GLU A 107 13.02 -12.45 -7.59
CA GLU A 107 13.91 -12.08 -8.69
C GLU A 107 13.28 -11.02 -9.61
N LEU A 108 11.99 -11.13 -9.90
CA LEU A 108 11.26 -10.12 -10.65
C LEU A 108 11.30 -8.76 -9.94
N GLU A 109 11.10 -8.73 -8.63
CA GLU A 109 11.17 -7.50 -7.83
C GLU A 109 12.57 -6.86 -7.88
N LYS A 110 13.62 -7.66 -7.66
CA LYS A 110 15.02 -7.20 -7.78
C LYS A 110 15.29 -6.60 -9.16
N ASN A 111 14.79 -7.23 -10.22
CA ASN A 111 14.97 -6.76 -11.59
C ASN A 111 14.22 -5.45 -11.85
N LYS A 112 13.01 -5.27 -11.30
CA LYS A 112 12.28 -3.99 -11.36
C LYS A 112 13.06 -2.87 -10.66
N ARG A 113 13.59 -3.12 -9.46
CA ARG A 113 14.41 -2.15 -8.71
C ARG A 113 15.67 -1.75 -9.49
N LYS A 114 16.39 -2.71 -10.07
CA LYS A 114 17.56 -2.44 -10.94
C LYS A 114 17.20 -1.56 -12.14
N LYS A 115 16.07 -1.85 -12.81
CA LYS A 115 15.58 -1.04 -13.94
C LYS A 115 15.22 0.38 -13.53
N PHE A 116 14.55 0.55 -12.39
CA PHE A 116 14.22 1.87 -11.84
C PHE A 116 15.48 2.69 -11.55
N ASN A 117 16.45 2.13 -10.82
CA ASN A 117 17.72 2.79 -10.51
C ASN A 117 18.52 3.15 -11.79
N LYS A 118 18.47 2.31 -12.82
CA LYS A 118 19.10 2.60 -14.12
C LYS A 118 18.41 3.76 -14.85
N LYS A 119 17.08 3.88 -14.76
CA LYS A 119 16.32 5.02 -15.33
C LYS A 119 16.64 6.32 -14.59
N GLU A 120 16.68 6.32 -13.26
CA GLU A 120 17.09 7.49 -12.48
C GLU A 120 18.50 7.97 -12.82
N ARG A 121 19.46 7.03 -12.92
CA ARG A 121 20.84 7.36 -13.31
C ARG A 121 20.94 7.95 -14.72
N LYS A 122 20.06 7.53 -15.65
CA LYS A 122 19.98 8.07 -17.01
C LYS A 122 19.29 9.44 -17.05
N GLY A 123 18.30 9.70 -16.20
CA GLY A 123 17.63 10.99 -16.07
C GLY A 123 18.51 12.08 -15.42
N LYS A 124 19.54 11.69 -14.66
CA LYS A 124 20.52 12.60 -14.03
C LYS A 124 21.76 12.92 -14.90
N LYS A 125 21.81 12.48 -16.17
CA LYS A 125 22.95 12.74 -17.06
C LYS A 125 22.87 14.17 -17.62
N TRP A 126 23.50 15.13 -16.95
CA TRP A 126 23.69 16.49 -17.48
C TRP A 126 24.59 16.47 -18.73
N PRO A 127 24.34 17.31 -19.74
CA PRO A 127 25.24 17.41 -20.90
C PRO A 127 26.62 17.88 -20.42
N LYS A 128 27.67 17.18 -20.82
CA LYS A 128 29.04 17.63 -20.58
C LYS A 128 29.22 18.97 -21.32
N LYS A 129 29.46 20.06 -20.59
CA LYS A 129 29.91 21.32 -21.20
C LYS A 129 31.16 21.00 -22.01
N GLY A 130 31.10 21.23 -23.32
CA GLY A 130 32.28 21.19 -24.19
C GLY A 130 33.27 22.22 -23.70
N ILE A 131 34.51 21.80 -23.47
CA ILE A 131 35.65 22.70 -23.32
C ILE A 131 35.94 23.20 -24.74
N VAL A 132 35.64 24.47 -25.01
CA VAL A 132 36.23 25.18 -26.13
C VAL A 132 37.49 25.82 -25.56
N ALA A 133 38.65 25.30 -25.95
CA ALA A 133 39.90 26.02 -25.78
C ALA A 133 39.89 27.16 -26.81
N GLU A 134 39.83 28.41 -26.35
CA GLU A 134 40.27 29.55 -27.15
C GLU A 134 41.80 29.59 -27.06
N GLU A 135 42.44 29.43 -28.21
CA GLU A 135 43.86 29.70 -28.43
C GLU A 135 44.10 31.21 -28.32
N CYS A 136 45.10 31.58 -27.51
CA CYS A 136 45.86 32.82 -27.64
C CYS A 136 47.31 32.45 -27.94
#